data_AF-A0A0A9YUS9-F1
#
_entry.id   AF-A0A0A9YUS9-F1
#
_cell.length_a   1.000
_cell.length_b   1.000
_cell.length_c   1.000
_cell.angle_alpha   90.00
_cell.angle_beta   90.00
_cell.angle_gamma   90.00
#
_symmetry.space_group_name_H-M   'P 1'
#
loop_
_entity.id
_entity.type
_entity.pdbx_description
1 polymer ?
#
loop_
_entity_poly.entity_id
_entity_poly.type
_entity_poly.pdbx_seq_one_letter_code
_entity_poly.pdbx_strand_id
1 'polypeptide(L)'
;GRQEFFRYVPKEHPHTRVFPLPGVTVDINASGPKMVVLRDIQMELAGRYRCEVSSDAPNFHTEVVSAHMHVVHMLESDPVVRLEKSRYSVGDVLRGNCTSPASNPPANVTWLINGNKINASYISRTPVTLNKIVSQAGLEFEVNTFTQGKMRVTCIADVYGVYTTQTELVLDEEKPRLASVRGSGSERMSQSLIVVATAACLSMVFTR
;
A
#
# COMPACT_ATOMS: atom_id res chain seq x y z
N GLY A 1 5.64 2.51 -34.32
CA GLY A 1 5.88 2.52 -35.78
C GLY A 1 5.71 1.12 -36.34
N ARG A 2 5.81 0.93 -37.66
CA ARG A 2 5.73 -0.39 -38.33
C ARG A 2 7.07 -1.17 -38.28
N GLN A 3 7.91 -0.92 -37.28
CA GLN A 3 9.23 -1.52 -37.18
C GLN A 3 9.14 -2.83 -36.41
N GLU A 4 9.53 -3.93 -37.06
CA GLU A 4 9.66 -5.26 -36.47
C GLU A 4 10.97 -5.34 -35.68
N PHE A 5 10.96 -5.95 -34.49
CA PHE A 5 12.15 -6.21 -33.68
C PHE A 5 12.38 -7.68 -33.34
N PHE A 6 11.36 -8.52 -33.51
CA PHE A 6 11.41 -9.95 -33.24
C PHE A 6 10.49 -10.70 -34.19
N ARG A 7 10.97 -11.84 -34.69
CA ARG A 7 10.22 -12.76 -35.54
C ARG A 7 10.50 -14.20 -35.17
N TYR A 8 9.47 -15.03 -35.21
CA TYR A 8 9.57 -16.48 -35.07
C TYR A 8 9.03 -17.17 -36.33
N VAL A 9 9.83 -18.04 -36.94
CA VAL A 9 9.47 -18.85 -38.11
C VAL A 9 9.80 -20.32 -37.85
N PRO A 10 8.80 -21.20 -37.62
CA PRO A 10 9.04 -22.60 -37.25
C PRO A 10 9.88 -23.40 -38.25
N LYS A 11 9.87 -23.02 -39.54
CA LYS A 11 10.55 -23.74 -40.62
C LYS A 11 12.01 -23.30 -40.83
N GLU A 12 12.45 -22.19 -40.22
CA GLU A 12 13.81 -21.64 -40.41
C GLU A 12 14.77 -22.06 -39.29
N HIS A 13 16.08 -22.10 -39.56
CA HIS A 13 17.11 -22.27 -38.53
C HIS A 13 18.09 -21.08 -38.58
N PRO A 14 18.25 -20.29 -37.49
CA PRO A 14 17.49 -20.37 -36.25
C PRO A 14 16.02 -19.99 -36.43
N HIS A 15 15.12 -20.56 -35.61
CA HIS A 15 13.69 -20.26 -35.65
C HIS A 15 13.35 -18.81 -35.28
N THR A 16 14.25 -18.12 -34.58
CA THR A 16 14.08 -16.74 -34.11
C THR A 16 15.00 -15.79 -34.87
N ARG A 17 14.48 -14.62 -35.23
CA ARG A 17 15.26 -13.50 -35.77
C ARG A 17 14.98 -12.24 -34.97
N VAL A 18 16.04 -11.53 -34.58
CA VAL A 18 15.96 -10.24 -33.91
C VAL A 18 16.40 -9.16 -34.89
N PHE A 19 15.62 -8.09 -34.97
CA PHE A 19 15.95 -6.92 -35.77
C PHE A 19 16.33 -5.78 -34.81
N PRO A 20 17.57 -5.26 -34.88
CA PRO A 20 18.01 -4.22 -33.96
C PRO A 20 17.12 -2.98 -34.05
N LEU A 21 16.51 -2.61 -32.93
CA LEU A 21 15.85 -1.32 -32.75
C LEU A 21 16.50 -0.58 -31.58
N PRO A 22 16.72 0.74 -31.68
CA PRO A 22 17.32 1.52 -30.60
C PRO A 22 16.57 1.34 -29.27
N GLY A 23 17.31 1.02 -28.21
CA GLY A 23 16.78 0.82 -26.87
C GLY A 23 16.08 -0.53 -26.63
N VAL A 24 15.80 -1.33 -27.66
CA VAL A 24 15.12 -2.62 -27.51
C VAL A 24 16.14 -3.76 -27.41
N THR A 25 16.20 -4.40 -26.25
CA THR A 25 17.03 -5.60 -26.02
C THR A 25 16.13 -6.82 -25.85
N VAL A 26 16.16 -7.74 -26.81
CA VAL A 26 15.38 -8.99 -26.76
C VAL A 26 16.20 -10.10 -26.10
N ASP A 27 15.61 -10.77 -25.11
CA ASP A 27 16.14 -12.01 -24.56
C ASP A 27 15.74 -13.19 -25.44
N ILE A 28 16.65 -13.61 -26.31
CA ILE A 28 16.40 -14.69 -27.28
C ILE A 28 16.11 -16.02 -26.56
N ASN A 29 16.75 -16.28 -25.42
CA ASN A 29 16.61 -17.56 -24.70
C ASN A 29 15.26 -17.68 -23.99
N ALA A 30 14.63 -16.56 -23.64
CA ALA A 30 13.32 -16.51 -23.01
C ALA A 30 12.19 -16.14 -23.99
N SER A 31 12.51 -15.91 -25.27
CA SER A 31 11.55 -15.56 -26.31
C SER A 31 11.24 -16.76 -27.22
N GLY A 32 10.05 -16.76 -27.83
CA GLY A 32 9.61 -17.87 -28.67
C GLY A 32 8.33 -17.57 -29.44
N PRO A 33 7.54 -18.60 -29.83
CA PRO A 33 6.39 -18.43 -30.73
C PRO A 33 5.21 -17.66 -30.11
N LYS A 34 5.10 -17.62 -28.77
CA LYS A 34 3.95 -17.04 -28.06
C LYS A 34 4.31 -15.84 -27.18
N MET A 35 5.58 -15.61 -26.92
CA MET A 35 6.04 -14.59 -26.00
C MET A 35 7.38 -14.02 -26.44
N VAL A 36 7.56 -12.72 -26.18
CA VAL A 36 8.81 -12.01 -26.42
C VAL A 36 9.21 -11.35 -25.12
N VAL A 37 10.43 -11.62 -24.67
CA VAL A 37 10.96 -11.08 -23.42
C VAL A 37 11.96 -9.99 -23.76
N LEU A 38 11.73 -8.81 -23.19
CA LEU A 38 12.60 -7.66 -23.33
C LEU A 38 13.36 -7.42 -22.02
N ARG A 39 14.61 -6.99 -22.12
CA ARG A 39 15.47 -6.64 -20.98
C ARG A 39 15.79 -5.15 -20.99
N ASP A 40 16.15 -4.63 -19.82
CA ASP A 40 16.64 -3.25 -19.63
C ASP A 40 15.70 -2.17 -20.19
N ILE A 41 14.40 -2.34 -19.92
CA ILE A 41 13.34 -1.47 -20.42
C ILE A 41 13.52 -0.03 -19.92
N GLN A 42 13.56 0.91 -20.87
CA GLN A 42 13.60 2.35 -20.60
C GLN A 42 12.23 3.00 -20.86
N MET A 43 12.01 4.20 -20.33
CA MET A 43 10.73 4.91 -20.46
C MET A 43 10.34 5.18 -21.92
N GLU A 44 11.32 5.41 -22.80
CA GLU A 44 11.13 5.71 -24.22
C GLU A 44 10.52 4.54 -24.99
N LEU A 45 10.58 3.32 -24.45
CA LEU A 45 9.97 2.14 -25.03
C LEU A 45 8.46 2.04 -24.74
N ALA A 46 7.91 2.89 -23.88
CA ALA A 46 6.48 2.96 -23.65
C ALA A 46 5.75 3.32 -24.95
N GLY A 47 4.68 2.60 -25.28
CA GLY A 47 3.98 2.81 -26.54
C GLY A 47 3.11 1.65 -26.98
N ARG A 48 2.57 1.75 -28.19
CA ARG A 48 1.70 0.71 -28.77
C ARG A 48 2.54 -0.35 -29.48
N TYR A 49 2.45 -1.58 -28.99
CA TYR A 49 3.03 -2.77 -29.57
C TYR A 49 1.97 -3.53 -30.36
N ARG A 50 2.41 -4.21 -31.41
CA ARG A 50 1.56 -5.02 -32.29
C ARG A 50 2.17 -6.42 -32.40
N CYS A 51 1.34 -7.44 -32.21
CA CYS A 51 1.69 -8.81 -32.52
C CYS A 51 0.95 -9.21 -33.80
N GLU A 52 1.66 -9.79 -34.75
CA GLU A 52 1.13 -10.25 -36.03
C GLU A 52 1.50 -11.72 -36.22
N VAL A 53 0.49 -12.54 -36.53
CA VAL A 53 0.66 -13.98 -36.75
C VAL A 53 0.06 -14.31 -38.10
N SER A 54 0.87 -14.90 -38.98
CA SER A 54 0.46 -15.27 -40.32
C SER A 54 0.66 -16.76 -40.57
N SER A 55 -0.33 -17.41 -41.19
CA SER A 55 -0.21 -18.78 -41.69
C SER A 55 0.42 -18.81 -43.09
N ASP A 56 1.10 -19.92 -43.38
CA ASP A 56 1.76 -20.17 -44.66
C ASP A 56 0.81 -20.91 -45.63
N ALA A 57 1.23 -21.07 -46.88
CA ALA A 57 0.48 -21.77 -47.93
C ALA A 57 -0.10 -23.12 -47.45
N PRO A 58 -1.31 -23.51 -47.93
CA PRO A 58 -2.08 -22.87 -48.99
C PRO A 58 -3.02 -21.75 -48.52
N ASN A 59 -3.31 -21.69 -47.22
CA ASN A 59 -4.25 -20.74 -46.64
C ASN A 59 -3.49 -19.64 -45.93
N PHE A 60 -3.39 -18.48 -46.57
CA PHE A 60 -2.77 -17.29 -45.97
C PHE A 60 -3.81 -16.54 -45.14
N HIS A 61 -3.68 -16.63 -43.82
CA HIS A 61 -4.47 -15.87 -42.85
C HIS A 61 -3.52 -15.08 -41.97
N THR A 62 -3.85 -13.83 -41.69
CA THR A 62 -3.05 -12.94 -40.85
C THR A 62 -3.92 -12.34 -39.77
N GLU A 63 -3.55 -12.61 -38.52
CA GLU A 63 -4.19 -12.06 -37.34
C GLU A 63 -3.28 -11.02 -36.69
N VAL A 64 -3.88 -9.92 -36.25
CA VAL A 64 -3.17 -8.77 -35.73
C VAL A 64 -3.83 -8.27 -34.47
N VAL A 65 -3.07 -8.20 -33.39
CA VAL A 65 -3.51 -7.59 -32.14
C VAL A 65 -2.55 -6.48 -31.74
N SER A 66 -3.04 -5.51 -30.97
CA SER A 66 -2.20 -4.42 -30.46
C SER A 66 -2.57 -4.07 -29.04
N ALA A 67 -1.56 -3.75 -28.24
CA ALA A 67 -1.71 -3.30 -26.86
C ALA A 67 -0.74 -2.15 -26.57
N HIS A 68 -1.05 -1.34 -25.56
CA HIS A 68 -0.14 -0.29 -25.10
C HIS A 68 0.69 -0.82 -23.94
N MET A 69 2.02 -0.80 -24.08
CA MET A 69 2.95 -1.12 -23.01
C MET A 69 3.28 0.16 -22.24
N HIS A 70 3.01 0.17 -20.95
CA HIS A 70 3.43 1.23 -20.04
C HIS A 70 4.73 0.82 -19.36
N VAL A 71 5.65 1.77 -19.23
CA VAL A 71 6.86 1.60 -18.43
C VAL A 71 6.66 2.41 -17.16
N VAL A 72 6.69 1.73 -16.02
CA VAL A 72 6.40 2.33 -14.71
C VAL A 72 7.63 2.26 -13.82
N HIS A 73 7.83 3.28 -13.00
CA HIS A 73 8.82 3.23 -11.94
C HIS A 73 8.23 2.61 -10.68
N MET A 74 8.99 1.74 -10.05
CA MET A 74 8.63 1.13 -8.77
C MET A 74 8.46 2.20 -7.68
N LEU A 75 7.53 1.97 -6.75
CA LEU A 75 7.38 2.79 -5.55
C LEU A 75 8.53 2.48 -4.58
N GLU A 76 9.35 3.50 -4.28
CA GLU A 76 10.56 3.36 -3.46
C GLU A 76 10.28 3.23 -1.96
N SER A 77 9.07 3.55 -1.50
CA SER A 77 8.66 3.47 -0.10
C SER A 77 7.15 3.28 0.04
N ASP A 78 6.67 3.18 1.27
CA ASP A 78 5.24 3.17 1.58
C ASP A 78 4.65 4.60 1.56
N PRO A 79 3.33 4.78 1.33
CA PRO A 79 2.71 6.09 1.38
C PRO A 79 2.69 6.66 2.80
N VAL A 80 2.87 7.96 2.96
CA VAL A 80 2.92 8.60 4.28
C VAL A 80 1.56 9.15 4.66
N VAL A 81 0.98 8.63 5.75
CA VAL A 81 -0.28 9.12 6.33
C VAL A 81 0.01 10.17 7.41
N ARG A 82 -0.66 11.31 7.34
CA ARG A 82 -0.64 12.36 8.37
C ARG A 82 -2.06 12.71 8.80
N LEU A 83 -2.35 12.55 10.09
CA LEU A 83 -3.65 12.88 10.69
C LEU A 83 -3.52 14.11 11.59
N GLU A 84 -4.62 14.84 11.78
CA GLU A 84 -4.65 16.03 12.64
C GLU A 84 -4.55 15.68 14.13
N LYS A 85 -5.14 14.56 14.55
CA LYS A 85 -5.12 14.08 15.94
C LYS A 85 -4.66 12.62 15.98
N SER A 86 -4.20 12.19 17.16
CA SER A 86 -3.81 10.79 17.42
C SER A 86 -4.91 9.96 18.09
N ARG A 87 -5.97 10.60 18.59
CA ARG A 87 -7.12 9.99 19.25
C ARG A 87 -8.41 10.67 18.80
N TYR A 88 -9.48 9.89 18.70
CA TYR A 88 -10.79 10.33 18.21
C TYR A 88 -11.91 9.66 19.02
N SER A 89 -13.04 10.34 19.14
CA SER A 89 -14.30 9.83 19.67
C SER A 89 -15.33 9.65 18.56
N VAL A 90 -16.39 8.88 18.81
CA VAL A 90 -17.55 8.84 17.92
C VAL A 90 -18.16 10.24 17.79
N GLY A 91 -18.45 10.67 16.57
CA GLY A 91 -18.91 12.01 16.22
C GLY A 91 -17.80 13.01 15.88
N ASP A 92 -16.53 12.67 16.11
CA ASP A 92 -15.42 13.51 15.64
C ASP A 92 -15.28 13.43 14.11
N VAL A 93 -14.72 14.50 13.52
CA VAL A 93 -14.30 14.50 12.12
C VAL A 93 -12.82 14.14 12.03
N LEU A 94 -12.53 12.96 11.49
CA LEU A 94 -11.19 12.49 11.16
C LEU A 94 -10.69 13.24 9.92
N ARG A 95 -9.64 14.05 10.10
CA ARG A 95 -8.99 14.82 9.04
C ARG A 95 -7.53 14.45 8.90
N GLY A 96 -7.06 14.41 7.66
CA GLY A 96 -5.68 14.11 7.35
C GLY A 96 -5.38 14.07 5.86
N ASN A 97 -4.18 13.63 5.53
CA ASN A 97 -3.79 13.34 4.16
C ASN A 97 -2.93 12.09 4.08
N CYS A 98 -2.90 11.53 2.88
CA CYS A 98 -1.99 10.47 2.53
C CYS A 98 -1.18 10.92 1.32
N THR A 99 0.14 10.82 1.42
CA THR A 99 1.08 11.25 0.38
C THR A 99 1.80 10.03 -0.16
N SER A 100 1.61 9.72 -1.45
CA SER A 100 2.29 8.62 -2.11
C SER A 100 3.78 8.92 -2.37
N PRO A 101 4.62 7.90 -2.53
CA PRO A 101 5.95 8.06 -3.09
C PRO A 101 5.89 8.62 -4.51
N ALA A 102 6.92 9.38 -4.89
CA ALA A 102 7.00 9.97 -6.22
C ALA A 102 7.15 8.87 -7.28
N SER A 103 6.23 8.80 -8.23
CA SER A 103 6.13 7.72 -9.23
C SER A 103 5.86 8.27 -10.63
N ASN A 104 6.15 7.44 -11.63
CA ASN A 104 5.71 7.63 -13.00
C ASN A 104 5.07 6.34 -13.49
N PRO A 105 3.79 6.33 -13.89
CA PRO A 105 2.81 7.42 -13.75
C PRO A 105 2.49 7.74 -12.28
N PRO A 106 1.80 8.86 -11.99
CA PRO A 106 1.39 9.18 -10.62
C PRO A 106 0.52 8.06 -10.03
N ALA A 107 0.84 7.61 -8.82
CA ALA A 107 0.05 6.60 -8.12
C ALA A 107 -1.39 7.06 -7.87
N ASN A 108 -2.34 6.12 -7.94
CA ASN A 108 -3.70 6.30 -7.48
C ASN A 108 -3.75 6.05 -5.97
N VAL A 109 -4.18 7.05 -5.21
CA VAL A 109 -4.22 6.99 -3.75
C VAL A 109 -5.66 6.72 -3.30
N THR A 110 -5.85 5.68 -2.50
CA THR A 110 -7.16 5.24 -2.00
C THR A 110 -7.14 5.12 -0.48
N TRP A 111 -8.21 5.55 0.16
CA TRP A 111 -8.43 5.39 1.59
C TRP A 111 -9.38 4.23 1.89
N LEU A 112 -9.07 3.45 2.91
CA LEU A 112 -9.95 2.48 3.53
C LEU A 112 -10.11 2.78 5.02
N ILE A 113 -11.34 2.75 5.53
CA ILE A 113 -11.66 2.81 6.96
C ILE A 113 -12.30 1.47 7.36
N ASN A 114 -11.66 0.75 8.27
CA ASN A 114 -12.06 -0.61 8.68
C ASN A 114 -12.26 -1.55 7.47
N GLY A 115 -11.45 -1.38 6.42
CA GLY A 115 -11.52 -2.15 5.16
C GLY A 115 -12.51 -1.61 4.13
N ASN A 116 -13.36 -0.64 4.48
CA ASN A 116 -14.32 -0.05 3.55
C ASN A 116 -13.72 1.15 2.82
N LYS A 117 -13.83 1.16 1.48
CA LYS A 117 -13.36 2.27 0.66
C LYS A 117 -14.17 3.53 0.91
N ILE A 118 -13.48 4.63 1.12
CA ILE A 118 -14.07 5.97 1.30
C ILE A 118 -13.55 6.93 0.23
N ASN A 119 -14.33 7.96 -0.08
CA ASN A 119 -13.95 8.97 -1.07
C ASN A 119 -12.96 9.97 -0.46
N ALA A 120 -11.88 10.27 -1.18
CA ALA A 120 -10.96 11.31 -0.78
C ALA A 120 -11.65 12.68 -0.84
N SER A 121 -11.37 13.55 0.13
CA SER A 121 -11.91 14.92 0.14
C SER A 121 -11.32 15.77 -0.99
N TYR A 122 -10.07 15.51 -1.35
CA TYR A 122 -9.42 16.02 -2.55
C TYR A 122 -8.34 15.06 -3.03
N ILE A 123 -7.95 15.20 -4.30
CA ILE A 123 -6.75 14.58 -4.86
C ILE A 123 -5.90 15.69 -5.46
N SER A 124 -4.64 15.75 -5.03
CA SER A 124 -3.65 16.68 -5.55
C SER A 124 -2.48 15.90 -6.16
N ARG A 125 -1.93 16.39 -7.27
CA ARG A 125 -0.77 15.81 -7.94
C ARG A 125 0.30 16.87 -8.11
N THR A 126 1.46 16.64 -7.52
CA THR A 126 2.56 17.60 -7.51
C THR A 126 3.79 17.00 -8.18
N PRO A 127 4.33 17.62 -9.24
CA PRO A 127 5.58 17.17 -9.84
C PRO A 127 6.74 17.44 -8.86
N VAL A 128 7.56 16.43 -8.60
CA VAL A 128 8.77 16.55 -7.77
C VAL A 128 10.01 16.65 -8.65
N THR A 129 10.03 15.87 -9.74
CA THR A 129 11.03 15.97 -10.81
C THR A 129 10.32 16.00 -12.16
N LEU A 130 11.07 16.14 -13.26
CA LEU A 130 10.52 16.13 -14.62
C LEU A 130 9.63 14.91 -14.91
N ASN A 131 9.96 13.75 -14.32
CA ASN A 131 9.29 12.48 -14.62
C ASN A 131 8.58 11.86 -13.42
N LYS A 132 8.81 12.30 -12.18
CA LYS A 132 8.16 11.73 -10.98
C LYS A 132 7.14 12.70 -10.40
N ILE A 133 5.93 12.20 -10.18
CA ILE A 133 4.81 12.94 -9.61
C ILE A 133 4.38 12.28 -8.31
N VAL A 134 4.13 13.10 -7.29
CA VAL A 134 3.54 12.67 -6.02
C VAL A 134 2.04 12.91 -6.09
N SER A 135 1.26 11.89 -5.73
CA SER A 135 -0.18 12.02 -5.50
C SER A 135 -0.45 12.15 -4.00
N GLN A 136 -1.28 13.10 -3.62
CA GLN A 136 -1.77 13.30 -2.26
C GLN A 136 -3.30 13.24 -2.23
N ALA A 137 -3.85 12.47 -1.30
CA ALA A 137 -5.29 12.37 -1.08
C ALA A 137 -5.67 12.89 0.30
N GLY A 138 -6.61 13.83 0.36
CA GLY A 138 -7.21 14.30 1.60
C GLY A 138 -8.19 13.29 2.19
N LEU A 139 -8.30 13.29 3.51
CA LEU A 139 -9.25 12.51 4.29
C LEU A 139 -10.11 13.47 5.10
N GLU A 140 -11.43 13.35 4.97
CA GLU A 140 -12.41 13.96 5.86
C GLU A 140 -13.53 12.94 6.07
N PHE A 141 -13.66 12.42 7.28
CA PHE A 141 -14.59 11.33 7.59
C PHE A 141 -15.17 11.50 8.98
N GLU A 142 -16.50 11.43 9.11
CA GLU A 142 -17.17 11.46 10.42
C GLU A 142 -17.10 10.09 11.08
N VAL A 143 -16.48 10.03 12.26
CA VAL A 143 -16.22 8.78 12.97
C VAL A 143 -17.52 8.25 13.55
N ASN A 144 -17.97 7.09 13.07
CA ASN A 144 -19.25 6.50 13.44
C ASN A 144 -19.13 5.25 14.31
N THR A 145 -18.04 4.49 14.22
CA THR A 145 -17.90 3.18 14.88
C THR A 145 -16.45 2.82 15.14
N PHE A 146 -16.17 2.32 16.35
CA PHE A 146 -14.93 1.64 16.71
C PHE A 146 -15.19 0.14 16.90
N THR A 147 -14.32 -0.69 16.34
CA THR A 147 -14.36 -2.14 16.56
C THR A 147 -13.40 -2.48 17.69
N GLN A 148 -13.94 -2.97 18.82
CA GLN A 148 -13.14 -3.27 20.02
C GLN A 148 -12.32 -2.06 20.52
N GLY A 149 -12.88 -0.85 20.42
CA GLY A 149 -12.21 0.40 20.80
C GLY A 149 -11.08 0.84 19.86
N LYS A 150 -11.00 0.24 18.65
CA LYS A 150 -9.99 0.57 17.63
C LYS A 150 -10.62 0.83 16.27
N MET A 151 -10.01 1.73 15.53
CA MET A 151 -10.37 2.04 14.14
C MET A 151 -9.12 1.94 13.26
N ARG A 152 -9.24 1.21 12.15
CA ARG A 152 -8.15 1.00 11.20
C ARG A 152 -8.29 1.95 10.03
N VAL A 153 -7.25 2.74 9.78
CA VAL A 153 -7.15 3.68 8.67
C VAL A 153 -6.03 3.20 7.76
N THR A 154 -6.38 2.77 6.54
CA THR A 154 -5.41 2.28 5.56
C THR A 154 -5.38 3.22 4.37
N CYS A 155 -4.18 3.65 3.98
CA CYS A 155 -3.97 4.33 2.71
C CYS A 155 -3.22 3.40 1.75
N ILE A 156 -3.70 3.28 0.53
CA ILE A 156 -3.12 2.46 -0.53
C ILE A 156 -2.66 3.37 -1.66
N ALA A 157 -1.42 3.19 -2.13
CA ALA A 157 -0.89 3.81 -3.33
C ALA A 157 -0.66 2.73 -4.40
N ASP A 158 -1.33 2.87 -5.54
CA ASP A 158 -1.32 1.90 -6.63
C ASP A 158 -0.85 2.53 -7.95
N VAL A 159 0.08 1.87 -8.64
CA VAL A 159 0.57 2.27 -9.97
C VAL A 159 0.15 1.21 -10.98
N TYR A 160 -0.98 1.47 -11.65
CA TYR A 160 -1.57 0.60 -12.70
C TYR A 160 -1.73 -0.88 -12.31
N GLY A 161 -1.93 -1.19 -11.02
CA GLY A 161 -2.01 -2.57 -10.53
C GLY A 161 -0.72 -3.39 -10.69
N VAL A 162 0.40 -2.76 -11.05
CA VAL A 162 1.72 -3.41 -11.16
C VAL A 162 2.46 -3.32 -9.84
N TYR A 163 2.44 -2.14 -9.21
CA TYR A 163 3.03 -1.90 -7.90
C TYR A 163 1.99 -1.30 -6.97
N THR A 164 1.81 -1.96 -5.82
CA THR A 164 0.89 -1.51 -4.78
C THR A 164 1.63 -1.52 -3.45
N THR A 165 1.59 -0.41 -2.73
CA THR A 165 2.02 -0.32 -1.33
C THR A 165 0.92 0.34 -0.50
N GLN A 166 0.94 0.10 0.80
CA GLN A 166 -0.03 0.63 1.73
C GLN A 166 0.60 0.97 3.08
N THR A 167 0.00 1.95 3.75
CA THR A 167 0.30 2.29 5.14
C THR A 167 -0.96 2.19 5.94
N GLU A 168 -0.85 1.56 7.10
CA GLU A 168 -1.97 1.31 7.98
C GLU A 168 -1.72 1.90 9.37
N LEU A 169 -2.69 2.65 9.87
CA LEU A 169 -2.70 3.21 11.21
C LEU A 169 -3.88 2.62 11.98
N VAL A 170 -3.64 2.31 13.25
CA VAL A 170 -4.69 1.88 14.18
C VAL A 170 -4.87 2.97 15.23
N LEU A 171 -6.05 3.57 15.23
CA LEU A 171 -6.43 4.63 16.16
C LEU A 171 -7.21 4.04 17.32
N ASP A 172 -6.83 4.39 18.54
CA ASP A 172 -7.57 4.02 19.75
C ASP A 172 -8.68 5.03 20.02
N GLU A 173 -9.84 4.52 20.43
CA GLU A 173 -10.97 5.33 20.89
C GLU A 173 -10.59 6.15 22.13
N GLU A 174 -10.91 7.45 22.11
CA GLU A 174 -10.74 8.30 23.27
C GLU A 174 -11.83 8.00 24.30
N LYS A 175 -11.45 7.36 25.41
CA LYS A 175 -12.38 7.11 26.51
C LYS A 175 -12.56 8.38 27.34
N PRO A 176 -13.80 8.77 27.68
CA PRO A 176 -14.02 9.89 28.57
C PRO A 176 -13.35 9.63 29.92
N ARG A 177 -12.57 10.61 30.38
CA ARG A 177 -11.96 10.57 31.72
C ARG A 177 -13.07 10.79 32.73
N LEU A 178 -13.52 9.72 33.40
CA LEU A 178 -14.45 9.86 34.52
C LEU A 178 -13.74 10.65 35.62
N ALA A 179 -14.26 11.83 35.94
CA ALA A 179 -13.80 12.59 37.09
C ALA A 179 -14.08 11.76 38.36
N SER A 180 -13.07 11.59 39.21
CA SER A 180 -13.26 11.04 40.55
C SER A 180 -14.12 12.02 41.36
N VAL A 181 -15.42 11.77 41.45
CA VAL A 181 -16.28 12.51 42.39
C VAL A 181 -15.84 12.11 43.79
N ARG A 182 -15.12 13.00 44.47
CA ARG A 182 -14.73 12.89 45.87
C ARG A 182 -16.01 12.95 46.70
N GLY A 183 -16.61 11.81 46.97
CA GLY A 183 -17.74 11.71 47.89
C GLY A 183 -17.29 12.18 49.26
N SER A 184 -17.87 13.30 49.73
CA SER A 184 -17.84 13.69 51.13
C SER A 184 -18.71 12.70 51.93
N GLY A 185 -18.17 11.51 52.17
CA GLY A 185 -18.75 10.56 53.11
C GLY A 185 -18.43 11.01 54.52
N SER A 186 -19.46 11.41 55.27
CA SER A 186 -19.39 11.60 56.71
C SER A 186 -18.99 10.27 57.37
N GLU A 187 -17.76 10.19 57.88
CA GLU A 187 -17.28 9.05 58.65
C GLU A 187 -18.01 9.00 59.99
N ARG A 188 -18.95 8.06 60.13
CA ARG A 188 -19.36 7.56 61.45
C ARG A 188 -18.21 6.75 62.02
N MET A 189 -17.62 7.26 63.08
CA MET A 189 -16.60 6.62 63.90
C MET A 189 -17.11 5.27 64.42
N SER A 190 -16.62 4.17 63.83
CA SER A 190 -16.81 2.81 64.35
C SER A 190 -15.53 2.38 65.05
N GLN A 191 -15.61 2.25 66.37
CA GLN A 191 -14.53 1.75 67.22
C GLN A 191 -14.20 0.30 66.83
N SER A 192 -12.96 0.06 66.41
CA SER A 192 -12.41 -1.30 66.28
C SER A 192 -11.46 -1.55 67.45
N LEU A 193 -11.78 -2.54 68.29
CA LEU A 193 -10.91 -3.05 69.36
C LEU A 193 -9.59 -3.56 68.76
N ILE A 194 -8.47 -3.09 69.30
CA ILE A 194 -7.14 -3.62 69.01
C ILE A 194 -6.96 -4.87 69.89
N VAL A 195 -6.90 -6.05 69.29
CA VAL A 195 -6.40 -7.26 69.95
C VAL A 195 -4.90 -7.34 69.69
N VAL A 196 -4.10 -7.08 70.73
CA VAL A 196 -2.65 -7.29 70.71
C VAL A 196 -2.39 -8.78 70.96
N ALA A 197 -1.94 -9.50 69.95
CA ALA A 197 -1.39 -10.84 70.11
C ALA A 197 0.13 -10.73 70.31
N THR A 198 0.57 -10.81 71.56
CA THR A 198 1.97 -11.06 71.91
C THR A 198 2.24 -12.56 71.82
N ALA A 199 3.12 -12.97 70.90
CA ALA A 199 3.71 -14.30 70.93
C ALA A 199 5.22 -14.15 71.17
N ALA A 200 5.65 -14.50 72.37
CA ALA A 200 7.05 -14.54 72.78
C ALA A 200 7.64 -15.92 72.51
N CYS A 201 8.88 -15.89 72.00
CA CYS A 201 9.98 -16.83 72.19
C CYS A 201 9.80 -18.32 71.84
N LEU A 202 10.66 -18.83 70.95
CA LEU A 202 11.84 -19.56 71.42
C LEU A 202 12.86 -19.80 70.28
N SER A 203 14.10 -19.48 70.62
CA SER A 203 15.36 -19.71 69.93
C SER A 203 15.70 -21.19 69.82
N MET A 204 16.24 -21.62 68.67
CA MET A 204 17.31 -22.62 68.62
C MET A 204 18.32 -22.29 67.50
N VAL A 205 19.54 -22.07 67.97
CA VAL A 205 20.82 -22.05 67.25
C VAL A 205 21.13 -23.47 66.78
N PHE A 206 21.77 -23.63 65.62
CA PHE A 206 23.04 -24.37 65.50
C PHE A 206 23.71 -24.12 64.14
N THR A 207 24.90 -23.56 64.23
CA THR A 207 25.97 -23.55 63.24
C THR A 207 26.54 -24.96 63.07
N ARG A 208 26.71 -25.40 61.82
CA ARG A 208 28.03 -25.67 61.23
C ARG A 208 27.94 -25.73 59.72
#